data_AF-A0A955Y9J2-F1
#
_entry.id   AF-A0A955Y9J2-F1
#
_cell.length_a   1.000
_cell.length_b   1.000
_cell.length_c   1.000
_cell.angle_alpha   90.00
_cell.angle_beta   90.00
_cell.angle_gamma   90.00
#
_symmetry.space_group_name_H-M   'P 1'
#
loop_
_entity.id
_entity.type
_entity.pdbx_description
1 polymer ?
#
loop_
_entity_poly.entity_id
_entity_poly.type
_entity_poly.pdbx_seq_one_letter_code
_entity_poly.pdbx_strand_id
1 'polypeptide(L)'
;PPWPVTSPAELFDWLRSFVAQLWMDDGTAGALLGTVPQDVELAADALFAAMGTEGPARARFRAFLSQPTVFRFVAAVQGFFDNGGTKAFVSLLGLPDITGSIAGDPTQGTGLCAFDDLEEVALLAAPGLSPAQQTEVLEACERARDRFAVLDGPAVCLDDHPMPSSDGGFGAMYVPWVTVARPPWLEGDHPVEVPQRLARRFRPPGEGEVAVPPAGHVAGLMARVDGERGVHKAPANEVVWGIRGLTQHIGAVAQGRYNQRGLNVIRRFEDRGIRVWGARTLATSANPSWRYVNVRRLFLMLEQSILGGSQWAVFEPNDQLLWTRLRRDVTAFLYRQWRAGALFGRTAEEAFFVQCDAETNPRSQIDAGVVQVRVGVCPVKPAEFVVFEIGQWDGGSSLSEG
;
A
#
# COMPACT_ATOMS: atom_id res chain seq x y z
N PRO A 1 11.45 7.22 -14.78
CA PRO A 1 10.78 8.07 -13.76
C PRO A 1 9.38 7.51 -13.49
N PRO A 2 8.79 7.70 -12.29
CA PRO A 2 7.41 7.31 -12.06
C PRO A 2 6.45 8.11 -12.91
N TRP A 3 5.40 7.45 -13.41
CA TRP A 3 4.40 8.05 -14.29
C TRP A 3 3.00 7.97 -13.68
N PRO A 4 2.21 9.04 -13.65
CA PRO A 4 0.85 8.99 -13.14
C PRO A 4 -0.07 8.25 -14.12
N VAL A 5 -0.87 7.32 -13.59
CA VAL A 5 -1.97 6.66 -14.30
C VAL A 5 -3.23 6.75 -13.45
N THR A 6 -4.36 7.02 -14.10
CA THR A 6 -5.69 7.18 -13.46
C THR A 6 -6.68 6.12 -13.91
N SER A 7 -6.31 5.28 -14.87
CA SER A 7 -7.13 4.16 -15.33
C SER A 7 -6.28 2.99 -15.83
N PRO A 8 -6.87 1.79 -15.92
CA PRO A 8 -6.26 0.67 -16.62
C PRO A 8 -5.87 0.98 -18.08
N ALA A 9 -6.64 1.82 -18.79
CA ALA A 9 -6.33 2.18 -20.16
C ALA A 9 -5.03 3.00 -20.23
N GLU A 10 -4.90 4.02 -19.38
CA GLU A 10 -3.68 4.83 -19.29
C GLU A 10 -2.44 4.01 -18.90
N LEU A 11 -2.60 2.95 -18.10
CA LEU A 11 -1.51 2.02 -17.83
C LEU A 11 -1.01 1.33 -19.11
N PHE A 12 -1.93 0.85 -19.96
CA PHE A 12 -1.54 0.20 -21.22
C PHE A 12 -0.96 1.19 -22.23
N ASP A 13 -1.42 2.44 -22.23
CA ASP A 13 -0.85 3.52 -23.04
C ASP A 13 0.60 3.79 -22.61
N TRP A 14 0.82 3.93 -21.30
CA TRP A 14 2.15 4.09 -20.74
C TRP A 14 3.06 2.88 -21.02
N LEU A 15 2.57 1.65 -20.89
CA LEU A 15 3.34 0.43 -21.22
C LEU A 15 3.76 0.38 -22.68
N ARG A 16 2.89 0.85 -23.60
CA ARG A 16 3.23 0.94 -25.02
C ARG A 16 4.37 1.92 -25.24
N SER A 17 4.30 3.11 -24.65
CA SER A 17 5.38 4.11 -24.73
C SER A 17 6.68 3.60 -24.10
N PHE A 18 6.61 2.93 -22.96
CA PHE A 18 7.76 2.33 -22.29
C PHE A 18 8.45 1.27 -23.17
N VAL A 19 7.67 0.37 -23.77
CA VAL A 19 8.21 -0.67 -24.65
C VAL A 19 8.72 -0.08 -25.96
N ALA A 20 8.05 0.92 -26.51
CA ALA A 20 8.49 1.63 -27.70
C ALA A 20 9.86 2.27 -27.48
N GLN A 21 10.07 2.95 -26.34
CA GLN A 21 11.38 3.46 -25.94
C GLN A 21 12.42 2.32 -25.87
N LEU A 22 12.09 1.21 -25.20
CA LEU A 22 13.00 0.07 -25.09
C LEU A 22 13.42 -0.49 -26.46
N TRP A 23 12.50 -0.57 -27.42
CA TRP A 23 12.79 -1.04 -28.78
C TRP A 23 13.55 0.00 -29.62
N MET A 24 13.41 1.28 -29.32
CA MET A 24 14.23 2.33 -29.93
C MET A 24 15.67 2.24 -29.41
N ASP A 25 15.83 2.07 -28.09
CA ASP A 25 17.14 1.98 -27.42
C ASP A 25 17.94 0.74 -27.84
N ASP A 26 17.27 -0.40 -28.05
CA ASP A 26 17.92 -1.63 -28.52
C ASP A 26 18.03 -1.74 -30.05
N GLY A 27 17.54 -0.74 -30.79
CA GLY A 27 17.60 -0.64 -32.24
C GLY A 27 16.66 -1.59 -33.00
N THR A 28 15.72 -2.26 -32.33
CA THR A 28 14.83 -3.25 -32.95
C THR A 28 13.48 -2.69 -33.43
N ALA A 29 13.13 -1.45 -33.05
CA ALA A 29 11.87 -0.79 -33.40
C ALA A 29 11.58 -0.83 -34.92
N GLY A 30 12.57 -0.50 -35.75
CA GLY A 30 12.44 -0.48 -37.22
C GLY A 30 11.97 -1.81 -37.80
N ALA A 31 12.58 -2.90 -37.35
CA ALA A 31 12.29 -4.25 -37.82
C ALA A 31 10.92 -4.76 -37.32
N LEU A 32 10.55 -4.41 -36.08
CA LEU A 32 9.30 -4.86 -35.46
C LEU A 32 8.08 -4.10 -35.98
N LEU A 33 8.21 -2.79 -36.15
CA LEU A 33 7.12 -1.88 -36.52
C LEU A 33 6.96 -1.74 -38.04
N GLY A 34 7.94 -2.18 -38.83
CA GLY A 34 7.96 -2.04 -40.28
C GLY A 34 8.21 -0.60 -40.77
N THR A 35 8.46 0.32 -39.84
CA THR A 35 8.82 1.72 -40.06
C THR A 35 9.90 2.11 -39.07
N VAL A 36 10.80 3.02 -39.45
CA VAL A 36 11.81 3.57 -38.53
C VAL A 36 11.23 4.81 -37.86
N PRO A 37 10.79 4.73 -36.59
CA PRO A 37 10.19 5.86 -35.90
C PRO A 37 11.26 6.92 -35.65
N GLN A 38 10.88 8.20 -35.73
CA GLN A 38 11.81 9.31 -35.44
C GLN A 38 11.89 9.63 -33.94
N ASP A 39 10.83 9.32 -33.22
CA ASP A 39 10.70 9.52 -31.78
C ASP A 39 9.83 8.43 -31.14
N VAL A 40 9.72 8.50 -29.81
CA VAL A 40 9.01 7.52 -28.98
C VAL A 40 7.50 7.59 -29.18
N GLU A 41 6.95 8.78 -29.46
CA GLU A 41 5.52 8.99 -29.64
C GLU A 41 5.04 8.30 -30.93
N LEU A 42 5.75 8.53 -32.04
CA LEU A 42 5.53 7.84 -33.30
C LEU A 42 5.76 6.33 -33.17
N ALA A 43 6.75 5.90 -32.37
CA ALA A 43 6.99 4.48 -32.11
C ALA A 43 5.82 3.85 -31.32
N ALA A 44 5.28 4.55 -30.32
CA ALA A 44 4.15 4.10 -29.52
C ALA A 44 2.86 4.02 -30.33
N ASP A 45 2.63 4.98 -31.24
CA ASP A 45 1.50 4.97 -32.18
C ASP A 45 1.61 3.83 -33.20
N ALA A 46 2.82 3.60 -33.75
CA ALA A 46 3.06 2.47 -34.64
C ALA A 46 2.86 1.13 -33.91
N LEU A 47 3.31 1.02 -32.65
CA LEU A 47 3.04 -0.15 -31.81
C LEU A 47 1.54 -0.33 -31.58
N PHE A 48 0.80 0.75 -31.30
CA PHE A 48 -0.66 0.70 -31.16
C PHE A 48 -1.35 0.12 -32.39
N ALA A 49 -0.99 0.64 -33.57
CA ALA A 49 -1.52 0.15 -34.83
C ALA A 49 -1.19 -1.34 -35.04
N ALA A 50 0.04 -1.75 -34.70
CA ALA A 50 0.50 -3.13 -34.80
C ALA A 50 -0.21 -4.08 -33.82
N MET A 51 -0.82 -3.59 -32.74
CA MET A 51 -1.60 -4.44 -31.82
C MET A 51 -2.90 -4.96 -32.45
N GLY A 52 -3.40 -4.32 -33.50
CA GLY A 52 -4.62 -4.73 -34.21
C GLY A 52 -4.45 -5.93 -35.16
N THR A 53 -3.21 -6.31 -35.48
CA THR A 53 -2.89 -7.39 -36.41
C THR A 53 -1.98 -8.43 -35.76
N GLU A 54 -2.03 -9.69 -36.19
CA GLU A 54 -1.02 -10.67 -35.79
C GLU A 54 0.31 -10.33 -36.47
N GLY A 55 1.40 -10.30 -35.70
CA GLY A 55 2.70 -9.87 -36.20
C GLY A 55 3.80 -9.85 -35.14
N PRO A 56 5.06 -9.59 -35.55
CA PRO A 56 6.22 -9.67 -34.67
C PRO A 56 6.20 -8.65 -33.53
N ALA A 57 5.73 -7.41 -33.78
CA ALA A 57 5.55 -6.41 -32.72
C ALA A 57 4.55 -6.88 -31.65
N ARG A 58 3.37 -7.35 -32.06
CA ARG A 58 2.35 -7.86 -31.13
C ARG A 58 2.85 -9.05 -30.32
N ALA A 59 3.53 -9.99 -30.97
CA ALA A 59 4.12 -11.15 -30.29
C ALA A 59 5.18 -10.72 -29.26
N ARG A 60 6.08 -9.80 -29.62
CA ARG A 60 7.12 -9.32 -28.70
C ARG A 60 6.55 -8.51 -27.53
N PHE A 61 5.52 -7.71 -27.78
CA PHE A 61 4.83 -6.97 -26.72
C PHE A 61 4.11 -7.92 -25.75
N ARG A 62 3.42 -8.95 -26.26
CA ARG A 62 2.81 -10.00 -25.41
C ARG A 62 3.84 -10.77 -24.60
N ALA A 63 4.97 -11.14 -25.21
CA ALA A 63 6.07 -11.78 -24.51
C ALA A 63 6.64 -10.89 -23.38
N PHE A 64 6.76 -9.59 -23.61
CA PHE A 64 7.14 -8.62 -22.58
C PHE A 64 6.13 -8.57 -21.42
N LEU A 65 4.84 -8.44 -21.72
CA LEU A 65 3.78 -8.44 -20.69
C LEU A 65 3.71 -9.76 -19.91
N SER A 66 4.10 -10.86 -20.55
CA SER A 66 4.12 -12.21 -19.96
C SER A 66 5.41 -12.52 -19.21
N GLN A 67 6.33 -11.57 -19.03
CA GLN A 67 7.41 -11.75 -18.07
C GLN A 67 6.82 -11.78 -16.64
N PRO A 68 7.25 -12.71 -15.76
CA PRO A 68 6.61 -12.86 -14.44
C PRO A 68 6.54 -11.58 -13.60
N THR A 69 7.58 -10.75 -13.62
CA THR A 69 7.64 -9.48 -12.89
C THR A 69 6.70 -8.43 -13.50
N VAL A 70 6.71 -8.29 -14.83
CA VAL A 70 5.83 -7.37 -15.57
C VAL A 70 4.37 -7.76 -15.39
N PHE A 71 4.04 -9.05 -15.54
CA PHE A 71 2.69 -9.55 -15.32
C PHE A 71 2.18 -9.24 -13.91
N ARG A 72 2.98 -9.51 -12.88
CA ARG A 72 2.61 -9.21 -11.48
C ARG A 72 2.41 -7.72 -11.26
N PHE A 73 3.24 -6.88 -11.87
CA PHE A 73 3.09 -5.43 -11.85
C PHE A 73 1.76 -4.99 -12.51
N VAL A 74 1.47 -5.45 -13.73
CA VAL A 74 0.22 -5.12 -14.43
C VAL A 74 -1.01 -5.59 -13.64
N ALA A 75 -0.98 -6.82 -13.12
CA ALA A 75 -2.07 -7.37 -12.32
C ALA A 75 -2.27 -6.62 -11.00
N ALA A 76 -1.20 -6.12 -10.38
CA ALA A 76 -1.30 -5.31 -9.16
C ALA A 76 -1.95 -3.95 -9.42
N VAL A 77 -1.57 -3.27 -10.50
CA VAL A 77 -2.17 -1.97 -10.88
C VAL A 77 -3.64 -2.17 -11.29
N GLN A 78 -3.97 -3.24 -12.03
CA GLN A 78 -5.36 -3.59 -12.32
C GLN A 78 -6.15 -3.84 -11.03
N GLY A 79 -5.60 -4.66 -10.12
CA GLY A 79 -6.21 -4.96 -8.83
C GLY A 79 -6.41 -3.71 -7.97
N PHE A 80 -5.51 -2.72 -8.06
CA PHE A 80 -5.64 -1.42 -7.41
C PHE A 80 -6.88 -0.67 -7.91
N PHE A 81 -7.04 -0.52 -9.23
CA PHE A 81 -8.21 0.14 -9.81
C PHE A 81 -9.51 -0.65 -9.57
N ASP A 82 -9.47 -1.98 -9.71
CA ASP A 82 -10.61 -2.86 -9.46
C ASP A 82 -11.12 -2.77 -8.01
N ASN A 83 -10.28 -2.35 -7.06
CA ASN A 83 -10.63 -2.21 -5.64
C ASN A 83 -10.92 -0.77 -5.20
N GLY A 84 -11.00 0.18 -6.14
CA GLY A 84 -11.40 1.57 -5.91
C GLY A 84 -10.24 2.57 -5.76
N GLY A 85 -9.02 2.19 -6.14
CA GLY A 85 -7.94 3.14 -6.37
C GLY A 85 -8.24 4.07 -7.55
N THR A 86 -7.74 5.31 -7.51
CA THR A 86 -8.08 6.35 -8.51
C THR A 86 -6.88 6.95 -9.23
N LYS A 87 -5.72 7.03 -8.58
CA LYS A 87 -4.45 7.51 -9.15
C LYS A 87 -3.31 6.68 -8.59
N ALA A 88 -2.45 6.18 -9.47
CA ALA A 88 -1.22 5.49 -9.11
C ALA A 88 -0.04 6.11 -9.86
N PHE A 89 1.11 6.22 -9.20
CA PHE A 89 2.37 6.50 -9.87
C PHE A 89 3.06 5.17 -10.11
N VAL A 90 3.36 4.87 -11.37
CA VAL A 90 3.90 3.57 -11.79
C VAL A 90 5.31 3.69 -12.34
N SER A 91 6.14 2.68 -12.08
CA SER A 91 7.50 2.60 -12.60
C SER A 91 7.89 1.14 -12.81
N LEU A 92 8.50 0.84 -13.96
CA LEU A 92 9.20 -0.41 -14.20
C LEU A 92 10.69 -0.13 -14.05
N LEU A 93 11.34 -0.79 -13.09
CA LEU A 93 12.73 -0.48 -12.72
C LEU A 93 13.77 -0.93 -13.75
N GLY A 94 13.42 -1.86 -14.65
CA GLY A 94 14.32 -2.30 -15.72
C GLY A 94 15.63 -2.92 -15.23
N LEU A 95 15.62 -3.61 -14.08
CA LEU A 95 16.85 -4.12 -13.46
C LEU A 95 17.48 -5.24 -14.29
N PRO A 96 18.82 -5.22 -14.50
CA PRO A 96 19.53 -6.31 -15.17
C PRO A 96 19.54 -7.59 -14.33
N ASP A 97 19.54 -7.46 -13.01
CA ASP A 97 19.35 -8.55 -12.05
C ASP A 97 18.07 -8.34 -11.26
N ILE A 98 17.04 -9.11 -11.59
CA ILE A 98 15.72 -9.05 -10.94
C ILE A 98 15.73 -9.56 -9.49
N THR A 99 16.81 -10.25 -9.08
CA THR A 99 16.98 -10.76 -7.72
C THR A 99 17.77 -9.80 -6.83
N GLY A 100 18.41 -8.80 -7.43
CA GLY A 100 19.20 -7.79 -6.75
C GLY A 100 18.37 -6.75 -6.00
N SER A 101 19.09 -5.78 -5.42
CA SER A 101 18.49 -4.65 -4.71
C SER A 101 17.64 -3.78 -5.64
N ILE A 102 16.50 -3.33 -5.13
CA ILE A 102 15.60 -2.38 -5.77
C ILE A 102 15.66 -0.98 -5.15
N ALA A 103 16.41 -0.79 -4.05
CA ALA A 103 16.53 0.48 -3.35
C ALA A 103 16.90 1.65 -4.29
N GLY A 104 17.87 1.41 -5.18
CA GLY A 104 18.36 2.40 -6.13
C GLY A 104 19.30 3.45 -5.51
N ASP A 105 19.61 4.48 -6.29
CA ASP A 105 20.48 5.60 -5.91
C ASP A 105 19.64 6.88 -5.76
N PRO A 106 19.68 7.55 -4.59
CA PRO A 106 18.94 8.78 -4.34
C PRO A 106 19.43 9.98 -5.16
N THR A 107 20.71 10.02 -5.52
CA THR A 107 21.27 11.12 -6.34
C THR A 107 20.84 11.03 -7.79
N GLN A 108 20.58 9.81 -8.27
CA GLN A 108 20.13 9.55 -9.64
C GLN A 108 18.61 9.37 -9.74
N GLY A 109 17.89 9.34 -8.62
CA GLY A 109 16.44 9.09 -8.60
C GLY A 109 16.07 7.74 -9.23
N THR A 110 16.82 6.68 -8.90
CA THR A 110 16.59 5.33 -9.44
C THR A 110 15.99 4.40 -8.39
N GLY A 111 15.47 3.24 -8.81
CA GLY A 111 14.89 2.26 -7.88
C GLY A 111 13.68 2.80 -7.11
N LEU A 112 13.64 2.52 -5.80
CA LEU A 112 12.64 3.08 -4.88
C LEU A 112 12.83 4.59 -4.66
N CYS A 113 14.07 5.08 -4.71
CA CYS A 113 14.36 6.51 -4.58
C CYS A 113 13.79 7.37 -5.72
N ALA A 114 13.39 6.76 -6.84
CA ALA A 114 12.68 7.46 -7.93
C ALA A 114 11.36 8.10 -7.48
N PHE A 115 10.82 7.69 -6.33
CA PHE A 115 9.58 8.20 -5.77
C PHE A 115 9.79 9.21 -4.62
N ASP A 116 11.04 9.50 -4.22
CA ASP A 116 11.32 10.31 -3.03
C ASP A 116 10.73 11.72 -3.15
N ASP A 117 10.79 12.33 -4.34
CA ASP A 117 10.25 13.68 -4.61
C ASP A 117 8.72 13.72 -4.83
N LEU A 118 8.04 12.58 -4.78
CA LEU A 118 6.59 12.51 -5.01
C LEU A 118 5.81 12.53 -3.69
N GLU A 119 5.54 13.74 -3.20
CA GLU A 119 4.77 13.97 -1.94
C GLU A 119 3.32 13.42 -2.00
N GLU A 120 2.75 13.24 -3.20
CA GLU A 120 1.41 12.69 -3.37
C GLU A 120 1.31 11.17 -3.09
N VAL A 121 2.44 10.45 -2.97
CA VAL A 121 2.46 9.00 -2.80
C VAL A 121 2.21 8.62 -1.34
N ALA A 122 0.97 8.26 -1.00
CA ALA A 122 0.61 7.83 0.35
C ALA A 122 0.84 6.33 0.62
N LEU A 123 0.81 5.50 -0.42
CA LEU A 123 0.98 4.04 -0.35
C LEU A 123 2.06 3.60 -1.33
N LEU A 124 2.93 2.69 -0.90
CA LEU A 124 3.95 2.09 -1.76
C LEU A 124 3.76 0.58 -1.82
N ALA A 125 3.63 0.04 -3.02
CA ALA A 125 3.48 -1.39 -3.28
C ALA A 125 4.39 -1.79 -4.44
N ALA A 126 5.14 -2.88 -4.25
CA ALA A 126 5.96 -3.47 -5.30
C ALA A 126 5.67 -4.99 -5.31
N PRO A 127 4.94 -5.48 -6.33
CA PRO A 127 4.31 -6.78 -6.24
C PRO A 127 5.27 -7.94 -6.51
N GLY A 128 5.21 -8.98 -5.68
CA GLY A 128 5.84 -10.27 -5.93
C GLY A 128 7.36 -10.26 -5.82
N LEU A 129 7.88 -9.40 -4.94
CA LEU A 129 9.29 -9.28 -4.60
C LEU A 129 9.81 -10.40 -3.70
N SER A 130 11.14 -10.54 -3.63
CA SER A 130 11.83 -11.40 -2.66
C SER A 130 11.72 -10.85 -1.23
N PRO A 131 11.93 -11.66 -0.18
CA PRO A 131 11.92 -11.17 1.19
C PRO A 131 12.88 -9.99 1.46
N ALA A 132 14.06 -10.00 0.82
CA ALA A 132 15.02 -8.90 0.95
C ALA A 132 14.49 -7.60 0.31
N GLN A 133 13.92 -7.70 -0.88
CA GLN A 133 13.31 -6.56 -1.58
C GLN A 133 12.06 -6.04 -0.85
N GLN A 134 11.25 -6.90 -0.21
CA GLN A 134 10.14 -6.48 0.65
C GLN A 134 10.64 -5.64 1.85
N THR A 135 11.81 -5.99 2.41
CA THR A 135 12.46 -5.18 3.45
C THR A 135 12.90 -3.82 2.91
N GLU A 136 13.46 -3.74 1.71
CA GLU A 136 13.84 -2.45 1.10
C GLU A 136 12.64 -1.52 0.88
N VAL A 137 11.47 -2.06 0.50
CA VAL A 137 10.22 -1.27 0.38
C VAL A 137 9.79 -0.71 1.73
N LEU A 138 9.86 -1.53 2.79
CA LEU A 138 9.57 -1.08 4.15
C LEU A 138 10.54 0.02 4.58
N GLU A 139 11.85 -0.18 4.42
CA GLU A 139 12.89 0.78 4.79
C GLU A 139 12.76 2.10 4.02
N ALA A 140 12.36 2.05 2.75
CA ALA A 140 12.06 3.25 1.97
C ALA A 140 10.90 4.06 2.59
N CYS A 141 9.83 3.40 3.02
CA CYS A 141 8.72 4.06 3.70
C CYS A 141 9.10 4.59 5.10
N GLU A 142 9.95 3.86 5.84
CA GLU A 142 10.46 4.31 7.14
C GLU A 142 11.38 5.53 7.05
N ARG A 143 12.15 5.62 5.95
CA ARG A 143 13.01 6.77 5.66
C ARG A 143 12.21 7.99 5.22
N ALA A 144 11.26 7.81 4.30
CA ALA A 144 10.45 8.90 3.76
C ALA A 144 9.46 9.48 4.80
N ARG A 145 8.95 8.63 5.70
CA ARG A 145 8.04 8.99 6.81
C ARG A 145 6.70 9.62 6.42
N ASP A 146 6.35 9.63 5.14
CA ASP A 146 5.14 10.21 4.57
C ASP A 146 4.20 9.16 3.94
N ARG A 147 4.70 7.93 3.75
CA ARG A 147 4.02 6.86 3.02
C ARG A 147 4.04 5.53 3.76
N PHE A 148 3.15 4.62 3.33
CA PHE A 148 2.95 3.33 3.98
C PHE A 148 3.16 2.16 2.99
N ALA A 149 3.96 1.18 3.39
CA ALA A 149 4.25 -0.01 2.60
C ALA A 149 3.13 -1.03 2.66
N VAL A 150 2.64 -1.44 1.49
CA VAL A 150 1.72 -2.58 1.33
C VAL A 150 2.53 -3.74 0.75
N LEU A 151 2.88 -4.70 1.59
CA LEU A 151 3.81 -5.77 1.25
C LEU A 151 3.07 -7.08 0.96
N ASP A 152 3.66 -7.88 0.07
CA ASP A 152 3.20 -9.24 -0.18
C ASP A 152 3.91 -10.22 0.73
N GLY A 153 3.15 -11.13 1.32
CA GLY A 153 3.72 -12.37 1.82
C GLY A 153 3.76 -13.44 0.73
N PRO A 154 4.21 -14.65 1.07
CA PRO A 154 4.32 -15.75 0.13
C PRO A 154 2.93 -16.29 -0.26
N ALA A 155 2.83 -16.90 -1.43
CA ALA A 155 1.60 -17.54 -1.89
C ALA A 155 1.14 -18.67 -0.96
N VAL A 156 2.07 -19.31 -0.27
CA VAL A 156 1.78 -20.24 0.83
C VAL A 156 2.62 -19.81 2.03
N CYS A 157 1.95 -19.30 3.05
CA CYS A 157 2.61 -18.78 4.23
C CYS A 157 2.77 -19.87 5.29
N LEU A 158 3.98 -19.97 5.82
CA LEU A 158 4.32 -20.77 6.98
C LEU A 158 4.18 -19.97 8.27
N ASP A 159 4.02 -20.71 9.37
CA ASP A 159 4.01 -20.13 10.70
C ASP A 159 5.36 -19.44 11.06
N ASP A 160 6.45 -19.74 10.36
CA ASP A 160 7.82 -19.21 10.57
C ASP A 160 8.39 -18.38 9.40
N HIS A 161 7.59 -18.04 8.38
CA HIS A 161 8.08 -17.32 7.18
C HIS A 161 8.87 -16.05 7.53
N PRO A 162 10.09 -15.82 7.02
CA PRO A 162 10.86 -14.62 7.36
C PRO A 162 10.07 -13.34 7.02
N MET A 163 10.03 -12.41 7.97
CA MET A 163 9.30 -11.15 7.85
C MET A 163 10.29 -9.99 7.92
N PRO A 164 10.07 -8.90 7.18
CA PRO A 164 10.74 -7.65 7.47
C PRO A 164 10.44 -7.23 8.91
N SER A 165 11.47 -6.81 9.65
CA SER A 165 11.32 -6.30 11.02
C SER A 165 11.13 -4.79 10.97
N SER A 166 10.20 -4.26 11.76
CA SER A 166 9.93 -2.82 11.87
C SER A 166 9.52 -2.48 13.29
N ASP A 167 10.02 -1.36 13.80
CA ASP A 167 9.54 -0.78 15.07
C ASP A 167 8.64 0.44 14.82
N GLY A 168 8.72 1.02 13.62
CA GLY A 168 7.99 2.23 13.22
C GLY A 168 6.58 1.96 12.71
N GLY A 169 6.31 0.73 12.25
CA GLY A 169 4.98 0.31 11.81
C GLY A 169 4.56 0.89 10.46
N PHE A 170 5.51 1.30 9.61
CA PHE A 170 5.28 1.89 8.29
C PHE A 170 4.89 0.88 7.20
N GLY A 171 4.71 -0.40 7.54
CA GLY A 171 4.32 -1.40 6.58
C GLY A 171 3.42 -2.47 7.17
N ALA A 172 2.64 -3.09 6.30
CA ALA A 172 1.83 -4.25 6.58
C ALA A 172 1.95 -5.28 5.47
N MET A 173 2.01 -6.55 5.86
CA MET A 173 2.13 -7.66 4.92
C MET A 173 0.84 -8.47 4.86
N TYR A 174 0.48 -8.89 3.64
CA TYR A 174 -0.77 -9.58 3.34
C TYR A 174 -0.52 -10.97 2.75
N VAL A 175 -1.24 -11.96 3.28
CA VAL A 175 -1.16 -13.37 2.88
C VAL A 175 -2.54 -13.99 2.77
N PRO A 176 -2.76 -15.03 1.95
CA PRO A 176 -1.88 -15.53 0.91
C PRO A 176 -2.03 -14.71 -0.38
N TRP A 177 -1.45 -15.20 -1.48
CA TRP A 177 -1.74 -14.66 -2.81
C TRP A 177 -3.20 -14.92 -3.21
N VAL A 178 -3.69 -14.07 -4.11
CA VAL A 178 -5.04 -14.15 -4.68
C VAL A 178 -4.98 -14.78 -6.07
N THR A 179 -6.09 -15.36 -6.53
CA THR A 179 -6.23 -15.77 -7.94
C THR A 179 -7.16 -14.81 -8.67
N VAL A 180 -6.81 -14.47 -9.91
CA VAL A 180 -7.59 -13.58 -10.78
C VAL A 180 -7.94 -14.30 -12.08
N ALA A 181 -8.89 -13.75 -12.84
CA ALA A 181 -9.15 -14.22 -14.19
C ALA A 181 -7.90 -14.05 -15.05
N ARG A 182 -7.55 -15.08 -15.83
CA ARG A 182 -6.38 -15.06 -16.71
C ARG A 182 -6.60 -14.07 -17.86
N PRO A 183 -5.73 -13.04 -18.01
CA PRO A 183 -5.87 -12.10 -19.12
C PRO A 183 -5.61 -12.80 -20.47
N PRO A 184 -6.31 -12.40 -21.55
CA PRO A 184 -6.19 -13.04 -22.87
C PRO A 184 -4.85 -12.78 -23.56
N TRP A 185 -4.06 -11.81 -23.08
CA TRP A 185 -2.73 -11.51 -23.58
C TRP A 185 -1.62 -12.28 -22.84
N LEU A 186 -1.94 -12.99 -21.76
CA LEU A 186 -0.97 -13.69 -20.93
C LEU A 186 -0.54 -15.02 -21.57
N GLU A 187 0.75 -15.17 -21.85
CA GLU A 187 1.35 -16.36 -22.43
C GLU A 187 2.03 -17.23 -21.35
N GLY A 188 2.03 -18.56 -21.50
CA GLY A 188 2.70 -19.49 -20.57
C GLY A 188 2.01 -19.67 -19.20
N ASP A 189 2.50 -20.60 -18.38
CA ASP A 189 1.74 -21.08 -17.21
C ASP A 189 1.88 -20.22 -15.94
N HIS A 190 2.86 -19.31 -15.89
CA HIS A 190 3.14 -18.46 -14.72
C HIS A 190 3.07 -19.20 -13.37
N PRO A 191 3.80 -20.32 -13.20
CA PRO A 191 3.71 -21.11 -11.98
C PRO A 191 4.21 -20.31 -10.78
N VAL A 192 3.57 -20.55 -9.64
CA VAL A 192 4.05 -20.04 -8.36
C VAL A 192 4.96 -21.08 -7.74
N GLU A 193 6.21 -20.69 -7.48
CA GLU A 193 7.14 -21.56 -6.80
C GLU A 193 6.70 -21.78 -5.34
N VAL A 194 6.38 -23.02 -5.03
CA VAL A 194 6.02 -23.44 -3.68
C VAL A 194 6.95 -24.56 -3.26
N PRO A 195 7.68 -24.44 -2.13
CA PRO A 195 8.50 -25.51 -1.60
C PRO A 195 7.70 -26.81 -1.48
N GLN A 196 8.28 -27.94 -1.88
CA GLN A 196 7.57 -29.24 -1.94
C GLN A 196 6.91 -29.62 -0.60
N ARG A 197 7.52 -29.25 0.53
CA ARG A 197 6.96 -29.43 1.89
C ARG A 197 5.62 -28.70 2.10
N LEU A 198 5.32 -27.68 1.31
CA LEU A 198 4.12 -26.85 1.36
C LEU A 198 3.11 -27.15 0.26
N ALA A 199 3.43 -28.07 -0.67
CA ALA A 199 2.57 -28.38 -1.81
C ALA A 199 1.14 -28.77 -1.39
N ARG A 200 0.97 -29.45 -0.24
CA ARG A 200 -0.35 -29.83 0.30
C ARG A 200 -1.19 -28.65 0.77
N ARG A 201 -0.58 -27.50 1.09
CA ARG A 201 -1.28 -26.27 1.50
C ARG A 201 -1.57 -25.34 0.33
N PHE A 202 -0.86 -25.53 -0.78
CA PHE A 202 -1.06 -24.76 -1.99
C PHE A 202 -2.36 -25.17 -2.68
N ARG A 203 -3.18 -24.18 -2.98
CA ARG A 203 -4.34 -24.32 -3.86
C ARG A 203 -3.95 -23.72 -5.22
N PRO A 204 -3.71 -24.55 -6.25
CA PRO A 204 -3.42 -24.03 -7.57
C PRO A 204 -4.61 -23.23 -8.11
N PRO A 205 -4.36 -22.22 -8.97
CA PRO A 205 -5.42 -21.53 -9.70
C PRO A 205 -6.30 -22.52 -10.49
N GLY A 206 -7.59 -22.20 -10.61
CA GLY A 206 -8.50 -22.96 -11.46
C GLY A 206 -8.20 -22.79 -12.95
N GLU A 207 -8.95 -23.51 -13.79
CA GLU A 207 -8.91 -23.31 -15.24
C GLU A 207 -9.27 -21.85 -15.58
N GLY A 208 -8.45 -21.20 -16.43
CA GLY A 208 -8.63 -19.79 -16.76
C GLY A 208 -8.33 -18.82 -15.62
N GLU A 209 -7.66 -19.25 -14.55
CA GLU A 209 -7.18 -18.40 -13.46
C GLU A 209 -5.64 -18.34 -13.42
N VAL A 210 -5.12 -17.32 -12.74
CA VAL A 210 -3.69 -17.16 -12.45
C VAL A 210 -3.49 -16.55 -11.07
N ALA A 211 -2.44 -16.94 -10.36
CA ALA A 211 -2.13 -16.41 -9.03
C ALA A 211 -1.30 -15.13 -9.12
N VAL A 212 -1.66 -14.14 -8.30
CA VAL A 212 -0.98 -12.84 -8.23
C VAL A 212 -0.80 -12.37 -6.78
N PRO A 213 0.27 -11.60 -6.49
CA PRO A 213 0.48 -11.01 -5.18
C PRO A 213 -0.64 -10.02 -4.80
N PRO A 214 -1.06 -9.95 -3.52
CA PRO A 214 -2.21 -9.18 -3.10
C PRO A 214 -1.98 -7.66 -2.95
N ALA A 215 -0.74 -7.17 -2.90
CA ALA A 215 -0.43 -5.80 -2.48
C ALA A 215 -1.18 -4.73 -3.29
N GLY A 216 -1.25 -4.87 -4.62
CA GLY A 216 -2.00 -3.94 -5.47
C GLY A 216 -3.50 -3.91 -5.15
N HIS A 217 -4.13 -5.08 -4.98
CA HIS A 217 -5.54 -5.19 -4.60
C HIS A 217 -5.82 -4.56 -3.24
N VAL A 218 -4.92 -4.80 -2.29
CA VAL A 218 -5.04 -4.25 -0.93
C VAL A 218 -4.81 -2.74 -0.92
N ALA A 219 -3.86 -2.22 -1.70
CA ALA A 219 -3.65 -0.77 -1.84
C ALA A 219 -4.90 -0.08 -2.40
N GLY A 220 -5.54 -0.67 -3.42
CA GLY A 220 -6.81 -0.16 -3.96
C GLY A 220 -7.93 -0.20 -2.92
N LEU A 221 -8.02 -1.30 -2.17
CA LEU A 221 -8.99 -1.46 -1.09
C LEU A 221 -8.78 -0.41 0.01
N MET A 222 -7.53 -0.12 0.39
CA MET A 222 -7.21 0.95 1.33
C MET A 222 -7.68 2.31 0.81
N ALA A 223 -7.40 2.64 -0.46
CA ALA A 223 -7.84 3.88 -1.08
C ALA A 223 -9.38 4.02 -1.06
N ARG A 224 -10.10 2.95 -1.41
CA ARG A 224 -11.57 2.91 -1.33
C ARG A 224 -12.07 3.14 0.10
N VAL A 225 -11.51 2.40 1.05
CA VAL A 225 -11.86 2.53 2.47
C VAL A 225 -11.66 3.95 2.99
N ASP A 226 -10.54 4.58 2.63
CA ASP A 226 -10.25 5.94 3.03
C ASP A 226 -11.25 6.94 2.45
N GLY A 227 -11.62 6.78 1.17
CA GLY A 227 -12.60 7.63 0.51
C GLY A 227 -14.01 7.48 1.08
N GLU A 228 -14.41 6.27 1.48
CA GLU A 228 -15.77 5.99 1.97
C GLU A 228 -15.94 6.24 3.48
N ARG A 229 -14.90 5.97 4.27
CA ARG A 229 -14.99 5.89 5.74
C ARG A 229 -13.90 6.69 6.46
N GLY A 230 -12.90 7.16 5.75
CA GLY A 230 -11.74 7.85 6.32
C GLY A 230 -10.64 6.90 6.79
N VAL A 231 -9.41 7.42 6.79
CA VAL A 231 -8.16 6.69 7.12
C VAL A 231 -8.16 6.03 8.51
N HIS A 232 -8.96 6.58 9.43
CA HIS A 232 -9.08 6.08 10.80
C HIS A 232 -9.80 4.71 10.89
N LYS A 233 -10.55 4.31 9.86
CA LYS A 233 -11.18 2.99 9.80
C LYS A 233 -10.15 1.94 9.33
N ALA A 234 -10.06 0.84 10.06
CA ALA A 234 -9.21 -0.29 9.68
C ALA A 234 -9.58 -0.86 8.30
N PRO A 235 -8.64 -1.05 7.36
CA PRO A 235 -8.89 -1.67 6.06
C PRO A 235 -8.98 -3.20 6.18
N ALA A 236 -9.84 -3.67 7.08
CA ALA A 236 -10.11 -5.07 7.37
C ALA A 236 -11.62 -5.32 7.47
N ASN A 237 -12.02 -6.58 7.36
CA ASN A 237 -13.40 -7.00 7.13
C ASN A 237 -13.97 -6.43 5.81
N GLU A 238 -13.11 -6.19 4.83
CA GLU A 238 -13.50 -5.62 3.53
C GLU A 238 -13.37 -6.65 2.43
N VAL A 239 -14.34 -6.66 1.51
CA VAL A 239 -14.36 -7.58 0.36
C VAL A 239 -13.30 -7.15 -0.64
N VAL A 240 -12.48 -8.09 -1.08
CA VAL A 240 -11.52 -7.89 -2.17
C VAL A 240 -12.23 -8.12 -3.51
N TRP A 241 -12.25 -7.10 -4.35
CA TRP A 241 -12.85 -7.13 -5.69
C TRP A 241 -11.85 -7.64 -6.74
N GLY A 242 -12.37 -8.13 -7.87
CA GLY A 242 -11.56 -8.60 -9.00
C GLY A 242 -10.95 -10.00 -8.86
N ILE A 243 -11.10 -10.67 -7.70
CA ILE A 243 -10.47 -11.96 -7.43
C ILE A 243 -11.45 -13.15 -7.51
N ARG A 244 -10.91 -14.33 -7.81
CA ARG A 244 -11.64 -15.61 -7.93
C ARG A 244 -11.36 -16.55 -6.74
N GLY A 245 -10.20 -16.43 -6.13
CA GLY A 245 -9.75 -17.37 -5.11
C GLY A 245 -8.51 -16.93 -4.35
N LEU A 246 -7.98 -17.87 -3.56
CA LEU A 246 -6.79 -17.75 -2.74
C LEU A 246 -5.89 -18.96 -2.98
N THR A 247 -4.58 -18.74 -2.95
CA THR A 247 -3.57 -19.80 -3.11
C THR A 247 -3.37 -20.66 -1.86
N GLN A 248 -3.98 -20.28 -0.74
CA GLN A 248 -3.98 -21.04 0.50
C GLN A 248 -5.30 -20.80 1.25
N HIS A 249 -5.87 -21.85 1.85
CA HIS A 249 -6.98 -21.69 2.78
C HIS A 249 -6.45 -21.55 4.21
N ILE A 250 -6.69 -20.40 4.84
CA ILE A 250 -6.32 -20.12 6.22
C ILE A 250 -7.59 -20.01 7.06
N GLY A 251 -7.85 -21.03 7.89
CA GLY A 251 -8.99 -21.06 8.81
C GLY A 251 -8.76 -20.25 10.09
N ALA A 252 -9.81 -20.13 10.91
CA ALA A 252 -9.80 -19.32 12.14
C ALA A 252 -8.69 -19.72 13.13
N VAL A 253 -8.48 -21.02 13.35
CA VAL A 253 -7.46 -21.53 14.29
C VAL A 253 -6.05 -21.19 13.81
N ALA A 254 -5.78 -21.30 12.51
CA ALA A 254 -4.47 -20.99 11.94
C ALA A 254 -4.20 -19.48 11.98
N GLN A 255 -5.23 -18.67 11.72
CA GLN A 255 -5.15 -17.21 11.67
C GLN A 255 -4.52 -16.59 12.92
N GLY A 256 -4.84 -17.10 14.12
CA GLY A 256 -4.29 -16.56 15.37
C GLY A 256 -2.76 -16.49 15.39
N ARG A 257 -2.09 -17.48 14.78
CA ARG A 257 -0.62 -17.52 14.67
C ARG A 257 -0.08 -16.47 13.70
N TYR A 258 -0.77 -16.23 12.58
CA TYR A 258 -0.40 -15.16 11.65
C TYR A 258 -0.56 -13.78 12.29
N ASN A 259 -1.69 -13.54 12.96
CA ASN A 259 -1.94 -12.28 13.64
C ASN A 259 -0.84 -11.96 14.67
N GLN A 260 -0.43 -12.93 15.50
CA GLN A 260 0.65 -12.75 16.49
C GLN A 260 1.97 -12.26 15.90
N ARG A 261 2.19 -12.50 14.60
CA ARG A 261 3.40 -12.11 13.86
C ARG A 261 3.21 -10.82 13.05
N GLY A 262 2.05 -10.15 13.17
CA GLY A 262 1.71 -8.96 12.39
C GLY A 262 1.31 -9.23 10.94
N LEU A 263 1.02 -10.49 10.59
CA LEU A 263 0.55 -10.86 9.25
C LEU A 263 -0.96 -10.68 9.12
N ASN A 264 -1.39 -10.09 7.99
CA ASN A 264 -2.80 -9.88 7.69
C ASN A 264 -3.31 -10.94 6.72
N VAL A 265 -4.25 -11.76 7.18
CA VAL A 265 -4.80 -12.86 6.40
C VAL A 265 -5.93 -12.36 5.50
N ILE A 266 -5.90 -12.71 4.22
CA ILE A 266 -7.04 -12.65 3.30
C ILE A 266 -7.75 -13.99 3.38
N ARG A 267 -9.02 -13.98 3.75
CA ARG A 267 -9.78 -15.19 4.09
C ARG A 267 -11.09 -15.27 3.32
N ARG A 268 -11.44 -16.48 2.89
CA ARG A 268 -12.75 -16.80 2.33
C ARG A 268 -13.76 -17.08 3.44
N PHE A 269 -14.93 -16.47 3.32
CA PHE A 269 -16.12 -16.77 4.10
C PHE A 269 -17.22 -17.19 3.12
N GLU A 270 -17.97 -18.25 3.43
CA GLU A 270 -18.98 -18.83 2.53
C GLU A 270 -20.05 -17.79 2.15
N ASP A 271 -20.60 -17.07 3.13
CA ASP A 271 -21.69 -16.10 2.89
C ASP A 271 -21.23 -14.64 2.76
N ARG A 272 -19.94 -14.35 2.95
CA ARG A 272 -19.43 -12.97 3.00
C ARG A 272 -18.35 -12.65 1.97
N GLY A 273 -18.01 -13.62 1.12
CA GLY A 273 -16.97 -13.50 0.11
C GLY A 273 -15.56 -13.58 0.68
N ILE A 274 -14.57 -13.22 -0.16
CA ILE A 274 -13.16 -13.18 0.23
C ILE A 274 -12.83 -11.79 0.77
N ARG A 275 -12.26 -11.73 1.97
CA ARG A 275 -12.03 -10.48 2.70
C ARG A 275 -10.61 -10.36 3.23
N VAL A 276 -10.10 -9.13 3.26
CA VAL A 276 -8.95 -8.79 4.13
C VAL A 276 -9.43 -8.92 5.57
N TRP A 277 -8.74 -9.73 6.37
CA TRP A 277 -9.17 -10.13 7.70
C TRP A 277 -8.04 -9.94 8.74
N GLY A 278 -7.41 -8.76 8.66
CA GLY A 278 -6.40 -8.27 9.60
C GLY A 278 -5.99 -6.84 9.25
N ALA A 279 -5.63 -6.04 10.25
CA ALA A 279 -5.16 -4.66 10.08
C ALA A 279 -3.94 -4.36 10.97
N ARG A 280 -3.03 -5.32 11.08
CA ARG A 280 -1.80 -5.26 11.86
C ARG A 280 -0.62 -4.79 11.01
N THR A 281 0.29 -4.02 11.60
CA THR A 281 1.56 -3.62 10.98
C THR A 281 2.66 -4.62 11.34
N LEU A 282 3.81 -4.49 10.70
CA LEU A 282 5.01 -5.25 11.05
C LEU A 282 5.60 -4.88 12.43
N ALA A 283 5.18 -3.74 13.02
CA ALA A 283 5.55 -3.36 14.38
C ALA A 283 4.71 -4.03 15.48
N THR A 284 3.83 -4.96 15.13
CA THR A 284 2.90 -5.63 16.07
C THR A 284 3.59 -6.15 17.34
N SER A 285 4.76 -6.77 17.19
CA SER A 285 5.50 -7.37 18.29
C SER A 285 6.47 -6.40 18.96
N ALA A 286 7.07 -5.49 18.18
CA ALA A 286 8.12 -4.59 18.67
C ALA A 286 7.56 -3.32 19.33
N ASN A 287 6.48 -2.76 18.79
CA ASN A 287 5.88 -1.52 19.28
C ASN A 287 4.34 -1.57 19.25
N PRO A 288 3.70 -1.89 20.39
CA PRO A 288 2.24 -1.97 20.49
C PRO A 288 1.50 -0.67 20.13
N SER A 289 2.14 0.50 20.24
CA SER A 289 1.55 1.79 19.85
C SER A 289 1.30 1.87 18.35
N TRP A 290 2.15 1.23 17.54
CA TRP A 290 2.03 1.19 16.08
C TRP A 290 1.46 -0.12 15.54
N ARG A 291 0.83 -0.93 16.40
CA ARG A 291 0.30 -2.25 16.04
C ARG A 291 -0.67 -2.21 14.86
N TYR A 292 -1.48 -1.17 14.71
CA TYR A 292 -2.59 -1.15 13.75
C TYR A 292 -2.34 -0.22 12.55
N VAL A 293 -2.71 -0.71 11.37
CA VAL A 293 -2.55 -0.04 10.07
C VAL A 293 -3.26 1.31 10.06
N ASN A 294 -4.54 1.36 10.47
CA ASN A 294 -5.31 2.61 10.50
C ASN A 294 -4.73 3.63 11.49
N VAL A 295 -4.14 3.18 12.60
CA VAL A 295 -3.51 4.08 13.57
C VAL A 295 -2.25 4.71 12.95
N ARG A 296 -1.35 3.91 12.35
CA ARG A 296 -0.16 4.46 11.70
C ARG A 296 -0.54 5.40 10.55
N ARG A 297 -1.44 4.97 9.68
CA ARG A 297 -1.87 5.76 8.52
C ARG A 297 -2.59 7.05 8.92
N LEU A 298 -3.35 7.04 10.03
CA LEU A 298 -3.94 8.26 10.58
C LEU A 298 -2.85 9.26 10.98
N PHE A 299 -1.80 8.83 11.68
CA PHE A 299 -0.69 9.73 12.03
C PHE A 299 0.04 10.28 10.80
N LEU A 300 0.32 9.45 9.79
CA LEU A 300 0.89 9.91 8.52
C LEU A 300 0.02 11.01 7.89
N MET A 301 -1.29 10.77 7.80
CA MET A 301 -2.23 11.75 7.24
C MET A 301 -2.25 13.06 8.05
N LEU A 302 -2.27 12.98 9.38
CA LEU A 302 -2.26 14.16 10.25
C LEU A 302 -0.97 14.96 10.09
N GLU A 303 0.19 14.29 10.10
CA GLU A 303 1.51 14.92 9.96
C GLU A 303 1.62 15.63 8.60
N GLN A 304 1.28 14.95 7.50
CA GLN A 304 1.32 15.53 6.16
C GLN A 304 0.33 16.69 5.98
N SER A 305 -0.90 16.54 6.49
CA SER A 305 -1.92 17.60 6.40
C SER A 305 -1.55 18.84 7.21
N ILE A 306 -0.97 18.65 8.40
CA ILE A 306 -0.51 19.76 9.23
C ILE A 306 0.67 20.45 8.54
N LEU A 307 1.67 19.69 8.07
CA LEU A 307 2.83 20.22 7.38
C LEU A 307 2.43 21.05 6.16
N GLY A 308 1.63 20.49 5.25
CA GLY A 308 1.14 21.18 4.06
C GLY A 308 0.29 22.41 4.39
N GLY A 309 -0.56 22.32 5.42
CA GLY A 309 -1.40 23.43 5.87
C GLY A 309 -0.65 24.55 6.62
N SER A 310 0.56 24.28 7.11
CA SER A 310 1.37 25.24 7.87
C SER A 310 2.56 25.82 7.12
N GLN A 311 2.73 25.54 5.82
CA GLN A 311 3.86 26.06 5.03
C GLN A 311 3.98 27.59 5.02
N TRP A 312 2.85 28.30 5.13
CA TRP A 312 2.82 29.76 5.22
C TRP A 312 3.59 30.33 6.43
N ALA A 313 3.83 29.53 7.47
CA ALA A 313 4.52 29.98 8.67
C ALA A 313 6.04 30.12 8.49
N VAL A 314 6.59 29.54 7.43
CA VAL A 314 8.03 29.61 7.14
C VAL A 314 8.39 31.06 6.77
N PHE A 315 9.44 31.58 7.42
CA PHE A 315 9.92 32.98 7.30
C PHE A 315 8.98 34.07 7.85
N GLU A 316 7.91 33.71 8.56
CA GLU A 316 7.13 34.68 9.35
C GLU A 316 7.91 35.13 10.61
N PRO A 317 7.62 36.33 11.15
CA PRO A 317 8.16 36.75 12.44
C PRO A 317 7.84 35.74 13.55
N ASN A 318 8.87 35.22 14.23
CA ASN A 318 8.71 34.27 15.34
C ASN A 318 8.23 35.00 16.61
N ASP A 319 6.93 35.29 16.67
CA ASP A 319 6.27 36.01 17.75
C ASP A 319 4.99 35.31 18.25
N GLN A 320 4.33 35.89 19.26
CA GLN A 320 3.11 35.33 19.84
C GLN A 320 1.93 35.30 18.85
N LEU A 321 1.94 36.16 17.82
CA LEU A 321 0.90 36.18 16.80
C LEU A 321 1.02 34.96 15.88
N LEU A 322 2.24 34.63 15.44
CA LEU A 322 2.52 33.41 14.69
C LEU A 322 2.10 32.17 15.47
N TRP A 323 2.50 32.08 16.75
CA TRP A 323 2.16 30.94 17.61
C TRP A 323 0.64 30.77 17.78
N THR A 324 -0.07 31.88 17.93
CA THR A 324 -1.53 31.88 18.06
C THR A 324 -2.21 31.41 16.77
N ARG A 325 -1.74 31.86 15.60
CA ARG A 325 -2.27 31.43 14.29
C ARG A 325 -2.02 29.94 14.05
N LEU A 326 -0.79 29.46 14.26
CA LEU A 326 -0.44 28.04 14.17
C LEU A 326 -1.32 27.17 15.07
N ARG A 327 -1.40 27.53 16.36
CA ARG A 327 -2.23 26.80 17.33
C ARG A 327 -3.69 26.77 16.92
N ARG A 328 -4.25 27.90 16.47
CA ARG A 328 -5.65 28.00 16.00
C ARG A 328 -5.89 27.08 14.81
N ASP A 329 -5.04 27.12 13.80
CA ASP A 329 -5.25 26.40 12.54
C ASP A 329 -5.13 24.88 12.74
N VAL A 330 -4.11 24.44 13.49
CA VAL A 330 -3.94 23.01 13.85
C VAL A 330 -5.09 22.53 14.74
N THR A 331 -5.53 23.34 15.71
CA THR A 331 -6.68 23.00 16.58
C THR A 331 -7.96 22.84 15.74
N ALA A 332 -8.22 23.76 14.81
CA ALA A 332 -9.39 23.69 13.93
C ALA A 332 -9.36 22.44 13.03
N PHE A 333 -8.19 22.05 12.54
CA PHE A 333 -8.01 20.81 11.78
C PHE A 333 -8.30 19.57 12.63
N LEU A 334 -7.66 19.42 13.78
CA LEU A 334 -7.86 18.26 14.66
C LEU A 334 -9.29 18.17 15.20
N TYR A 335 -9.94 19.32 15.42
CA TYR A 335 -11.37 19.35 15.76
C TYR A 335 -12.23 18.71 14.67
N ARG A 336 -11.96 18.98 13.38
CA ARG A 336 -12.67 18.32 12.27
C ARG A 336 -12.42 16.81 12.27
N GLN A 337 -11.19 16.37 12.54
CA GLN A 337 -10.85 14.95 12.61
C GLN A 337 -11.58 14.24 13.77
N TRP A 338 -11.64 14.88 14.95
CA TRP A 338 -12.42 14.39 16.08
C TRP A 338 -13.92 14.31 15.76
N ARG A 339 -14.50 15.36 15.16
CA ARG A 339 -15.91 15.37 14.73
C ARG A 339 -16.23 14.32 13.68
N ALA A 340 -15.26 13.93 12.86
CA ALA A 340 -15.37 12.84 11.90
C ALA A 340 -15.20 11.43 12.53
N GLY A 341 -14.95 11.34 13.84
CA GLY A 341 -14.79 10.07 14.56
C GLY A 341 -13.38 9.46 14.47
N ALA A 342 -12.38 10.20 13.97
CA ALA A 342 -11.01 9.71 13.86
C ALA A 342 -10.27 9.67 15.21
N LEU A 343 -10.65 10.56 16.13
CA LEU A 343 -10.05 10.70 17.45
C LEU A 343 -11.02 10.27 18.54
N PHE A 344 -10.50 9.58 19.56
CA PHE A 344 -11.26 9.06 20.69
C PHE A 344 -11.34 10.10 21.82
N GLY A 345 -12.54 10.36 22.33
CA GLY A 345 -12.77 11.28 23.45
C GLY A 345 -14.19 11.85 23.38
N ARG A 346 -14.81 12.11 24.54
CA ARG A 346 -16.14 12.74 24.63
C ARG A 346 -16.07 14.24 24.43
N THR A 347 -14.92 14.85 24.72
CA THR A 347 -14.62 16.26 24.42
C THR A 347 -13.36 16.37 23.57
N ALA A 348 -13.13 17.54 22.97
CA ALA A 348 -11.95 17.78 22.15
C ALA A 348 -10.66 17.68 22.99
N GLU A 349 -10.70 18.09 24.25
CA GLU A 349 -9.57 18.09 25.19
C GLU A 349 -9.20 16.68 25.66
N GLU A 350 -10.18 15.74 25.71
CA GLU A 350 -9.89 14.31 25.89
C GLU A 350 -9.25 13.70 24.63
N ALA A 351 -9.54 14.25 23.45
CA ALA A 351 -9.16 13.68 22.16
C ALA A 351 -7.81 14.17 21.63
N PHE A 352 -7.46 15.44 21.84
CA PHE A 352 -6.20 16.02 21.39
C PHE A 352 -5.80 17.27 22.16
N PHE A 353 -4.53 17.66 22.04
CA PHE A 353 -4.04 18.96 22.49
C PHE A 353 -3.08 19.56 21.45
N VAL A 354 -3.00 20.90 21.43
CA VAL A 354 -2.06 21.68 20.62
C VAL A 354 -1.45 22.76 21.49
N GLN A 355 -0.13 22.69 21.69
CA GLN A 355 0.64 23.65 22.46
C GLN A 355 1.65 24.38 21.56
N CYS A 356 1.54 25.70 21.50
CA CYS A 356 2.50 26.59 20.87
C CYS A 356 2.50 27.90 21.67
N ASP A 357 3.39 27.98 22.65
CA ASP A 357 3.46 29.06 23.63
C ASP A 357 4.92 29.28 24.05
N ALA A 358 5.12 30.10 25.09
CA ALA A 358 6.45 30.42 25.61
C ALA A 358 7.15 29.23 26.29
N GLU A 359 6.42 28.19 26.72
CA GLU A 359 7.03 26.98 27.28
C GLU A 359 7.64 26.11 26.18
N THR A 360 6.94 25.98 25.04
CA THR A 360 7.48 25.26 23.86
C THR A 360 8.48 26.11 23.07
N ASN A 361 8.39 27.44 23.16
CA ASN A 361 9.23 28.38 22.42
C ASN A 361 9.97 29.36 23.37
N PRO A 362 10.88 28.86 24.22
CA PRO A 362 11.72 29.72 25.03
C PRO A 362 12.66 30.55 24.15
N ARG A 363 13.30 31.58 24.74
CA ARG A 363 14.16 32.52 24.01
C ARG A 363 15.25 31.84 23.17
N SER A 364 15.81 30.73 23.66
CA SER A 364 16.80 29.93 22.93
C SER A 364 16.27 29.32 21.62
N GLN A 365 14.99 28.93 21.54
CA GLN A 365 14.37 28.43 20.30
C GLN A 365 14.10 29.58 19.33
N ILE A 366 13.63 30.72 19.85
CA ILE A 366 13.39 31.93 19.05
C ILE A 366 14.68 32.42 18.40
N ASP A 367 15.76 32.53 19.20
CA ASP A 367 17.07 32.97 18.71
C ASP A 367 17.68 31.95 17.72
N ALA A 368 17.29 30.68 17.79
CA ALA A 368 17.64 29.65 16.81
C ALA A 368 16.77 29.66 15.54
N GLY A 369 15.76 30.54 15.47
CA GLY A 369 14.83 30.63 14.34
C GLY A 369 13.82 29.48 14.28
N VAL A 370 13.61 28.76 15.38
CA VAL A 370 12.73 27.58 15.45
C VAL A 370 11.42 27.93 16.15
N VAL A 371 10.30 27.46 15.56
CA VAL A 371 9.00 27.42 16.21
C VAL A 371 8.62 25.96 16.46
N GLN A 372 8.38 25.61 17.72
CA GLN A 372 7.95 24.29 18.14
C GLN A 372 6.45 24.31 18.48
N VAL A 373 5.69 23.47 17.76
CA VAL A 373 4.29 23.15 18.06
C VAL A 373 4.23 21.72 18.57
N ARG A 374 3.78 21.52 19.81
CA ARG A 374 3.57 20.18 20.38
C ARG A 374 2.12 19.76 20.19
N VAL A 375 1.93 18.62 19.53
CA VAL A 375 0.60 18.06 19.24
C VAL A 375 0.52 16.67 19.84
N GLY A 376 -0.58 16.37 20.53
CA GLY A 376 -0.91 15.02 20.95
C GLY A 376 -2.33 14.66 20.52
N VAL A 377 -2.53 13.43 20.09
CA VAL A 377 -3.82 12.92 19.61
C VAL A 377 -4.11 11.54 20.18
N CYS A 378 -5.38 11.25 20.44
CA CYS A 378 -5.86 9.93 20.87
C CYS A 378 -6.58 9.25 19.70
N PRO A 379 -5.95 8.33 18.96
CA PRO A 379 -6.58 7.68 17.81
C PRO A 379 -7.62 6.64 18.24
N VAL A 380 -8.68 6.46 17.45
CA VAL A 380 -9.57 5.31 17.63
C VAL A 380 -8.84 4.02 17.25
N LYS A 381 -8.85 3.03 18.14
CA LYS A 381 -8.28 1.70 17.92
C LYS A 381 -9.37 0.73 17.45
N PRO A 382 -9.09 -0.20 16.52
CA PRO A 382 -10.08 -1.16 16.05
C PRO A 382 -10.42 -2.20 17.13
N ALA A 383 -11.68 -2.64 17.15
CA ALA A 383 -12.10 -3.80 17.93
C ALA A 383 -11.76 -5.09 17.16
N GLU A 384 -10.67 -5.76 17.49
CA GLU A 384 -10.25 -7.02 16.85
C GLU A 384 -11.07 -8.23 17.34
N PHE A 385 -11.48 -8.21 18.62
CA PHE A 385 -12.25 -9.27 19.26
C PHE A 385 -13.49 -8.67 19.92
N VAL A 386 -14.63 -9.35 19.76
CA VAL A 386 -15.86 -9.06 20.50
C VAL A 386 -16.18 -10.32 21.29
N VAL A 387 -16.15 -10.21 22.61
CA VAL A 387 -16.46 -11.32 23.53
C VAL A 387 -17.87 -11.08 24.06
N PHE A 388 -18.76 -12.05 23.86
CA PHE A 388 -20.09 -12.07 24.44
C PHE A 388 -20.07 -13.02 25.63
N GLU A 389 -20.27 -12.49 26.83
CA GLU A 389 -20.49 -13.28 28.03
C GLU A 389 -22.00 -13.46 28.20
N ILE A 390 -22.47 -14.72 28.17
CA ILE A 390 -23.88 -15.08 28.29
C ILE A 390 -24.03 -15.92 29.56
N GLY A 391 -24.72 -15.37 30.56
CA GLY A 391 -25.08 -16.07 31.79
C GLY A 391 -26.59 -16.17 31.96
N GLN A 392 -27.03 -17.07 32.82
CA GLN A 392 -28.43 -17.16 33.22
C GLN A 392 -28.77 -15.95 34.10
N TRP A 393 -29.87 -15.28 33.77
CA TRP A 393 -30.35 -14.11 34.51
C TRP A 393 -31.71 -14.43 35.13
N ASP A 394 -31.73 -14.63 36.46
CA ASP A 394 -32.95 -14.93 37.21
C ASP A 394 -33.78 -13.66 37.53
N GLY A 395 -33.57 -12.57 36.78
CA GLY A 395 -34.26 -11.28 36.97
C GLY A 395 -33.68 -10.36 38.05
N GLY A 396 -32.54 -10.72 38.66
CA GLY A 396 -31.84 -9.95 39.70
C GLY A 396 -30.59 -9.18 39.22
N SER A 397 -29.76 -8.61 40.10
CA SER A 397 -28.57 -7.82 39.70
C SER A 397 -27.28 -8.61 39.54
N SER A 398 -27.33 -9.95 39.48
CA SER A 398 -26.14 -10.81 39.37
C SER A 398 -26.24 -11.77 38.20
N LEU A 399 -25.16 -11.84 37.42
CA LEU A 399 -24.86 -12.91 36.47
C LEU A 399 -24.09 -14.01 37.20
N SER A 400 -24.53 -15.26 37.06
CA SER A 400 -23.73 -16.44 37.43
C SER A 400 -23.46 -17.27 36.17
N GLU A 401 -22.19 -17.63 35.96
CA GLU A 401 -21.78 -18.65 34.98
C GLU A 401 -22.19 -20.03 35.51
N GLY A 402 -22.68 -20.89 34.62
CA GLY A 402 -23.00 -22.30 34.88
C GLY A 402 -22.01 -23.23 34.20
#